data_AF-A0A934R0Q1-F1
#
_entry.id   AF-A0A934R0Q1-F1
#
_cell.length_a   1.000
_cell.length_b   1.000
_cell.length_c   1.000
_cell.angle_alpha   90.00
_cell.angle_beta   90.00
_cell.angle_gamma   90.00
#
_symmetry.space_group_name_H-M   'P 1'
#
loop_
_entity.id
_entity.type
_entity.pdbx_description
1 polymer ?
#
loop_
_entity_poly.entity_id
_entity_poly.type
_entity_poly.pdbx_seq_one_letter_code
_entity_poly.pdbx_strand_id
1 'polypeptide(L)'
;MNEKTTVDGNASPGRRLLRIAWMVVGLLVVSFLFLLAAVRNRFIIEIPFHITLGWLSHAHEVSPALSTGARSILLPACCLCLAGILLHRFVRNTLVAKETSIIWRAKDTIASLLLLLSGCAAAIALSGVAHQIAWLAGSPVIEDRSRKTNIVVAMNNARQLAYSIDEFGETKGRLPNSLRELENESEAEFRGTSPIAWFRNRWDSVPEPFVLLHPGGAIPKKIEPLIVSPVIPNDGRIVVGYSDGNVTIVPQEQLGAILRGLETRQPRQPEAR
;
A
#
# COMPACT_ATOMS: atom_id res chain seq x y z
N MET A 1 18.68 69.59 -19.14
CA MET A 1 17.34 69.36 -19.70
C MET A 1 17.54 68.66 -21.04
N ASN A 2 17.30 67.34 -21.09
CA ASN A 2 17.35 66.56 -22.33
C ASN A 2 15.98 65.91 -22.52
N GLU A 3 15.25 66.42 -23.51
CA GLU A 3 13.92 65.99 -23.89
C GLU A 3 14.05 64.69 -24.70
N LYS A 4 13.78 63.57 -24.05
CA LYS A 4 13.82 62.25 -24.66
C LYS A 4 12.51 62.05 -25.41
N THR A 5 12.47 62.45 -26.67
CA THR A 5 11.36 62.14 -27.58
C THR A 5 11.34 60.63 -27.82
N THR A 6 10.52 59.92 -27.05
CA THR A 6 10.15 58.53 -27.33
C THR A 6 9.34 58.52 -28.62
N VAL A 7 10.03 58.23 -29.72
CA VAL A 7 9.40 57.91 -31.00
C VAL A 7 8.64 56.59 -30.78
N ASP A 8 7.35 56.71 -30.49
CA ASP A 8 6.43 55.58 -30.44
C ASP A 8 6.30 55.04 -31.85
N GLY A 9 7.19 54.10 -32.17
CA GLY A 9 7.17 53.31 -33.38
C GLY A 9 5.87 52.50 -33.41
N ASN A 10 4.83 53.09 -33.98
CA ASN A 10 3.58 52.43 -34.32
C ASN A 10 3.90 51.32 -35.31
N ALA A 11 4.25 50.15 -34.76
CA ALA A 11 4.52 48.95 -35.53
C ALA A 11 3.32 48.68 -36.42
N SER A 12 3.57 48.66 -37.73
CA SER A 12 2.56 48.47 -38.76
C SER A 12 1.61 47.32 -38.37
N PRO A 13 0.29 47.48 -38.51
CA PRO A 13 -0.71 46.52 -38.02
C PRO A 13 -0.44 45.08 -38.50
N GLY A 14 0.17 44.91 -39.68
CA GLY A 14 0.60 43.60 -40.19
C GLY A 14 1.65 42.88 -39.32
N ARG A 15 2.58 43.59 -38.67
CA ARG A 15 3.58 42.98 -37.79
C ARG A 15 2.99 42.45 -36.48
N ARG A 16 1.91 43.07 -35.98
CA ARG A 16 1.19 42.59 -34.78
C ARG A 16 0.41 41.32 -35.09
N LEU A 17 -0.31 41.29 -36.21
CA LEU A 17 -1.06 40.10 -36.64
C LEU A 17 -0.12 38.90 -36.90
N LEU A 18 1.04 39.14 -37.51
CA LEU A 18 2.02 38.08 -37.74
C LEU A 18 2.55 37.48 -36.42
N ARG A 19 2.82 38.30 -35.39
CA ARG A 19 3.24 37.79 -34.06
C ARG A 19 2.16 36.96 -33.39
N ILE A 20 0.90 37.40 -33.47
CA ILE A 20 -0.23 36.65 -32.91
C ILE A 20 -0.39 35.32 -33.64
N ALA A 21 -0.30 35.30 -34.97
CA ALA A 21 -0.37 34.08 -35.76
C ALA A 21 0.74 33.09 -35.36
N TRP A 22 1.99 33.55 -35.19
CA TRP A 22 3.09 32.69 -34.73
C TRP A 22 2.91 32.17 -33.31
N MET A 23 2.35 32.96 -32.39
CA MET A 23 2.03 32.48 -31.03
C MET A 23 0.96 31.38 -31.05
N VAL A 24 -0.09 31.55 -31.86
CA VAL A 24 -1.14 30.54 -32.03
C VAL A 24 -0.59 29.27 -32.66
N VAL A 25 0.20 29.39 -33.74
CA VAL A 25 0.84 28.23 -34.38
C VAL A 25 1.79 27.51 -33.42
N GLY A 26 2.59 28.25 -32.65
CA GLY A 26 3.47 27.68 -31.63
C GLY A 26 2.70 26.90 -30.55
N LEU A 27 1.60 27.47 -30.05
CA LEU A 27 0.73 26.80 -29.07
C LEU A 27 0.13 25.51 -29.64
N LEU A 28 -0.39 25.55 -30.87
CA LEU A 28 -0.96 24.39 -31.54
C LEU A 28 0.07 23.27 -31.76
N VAL A 29 1.31 23.62 -32.15
CA VAL A 29 2.39 22.65 -32.31
C VAL A 29 2.78 22.02 -30.98
N VAL A 30 2.91 22.80 -29.90
CA VAL A 30 3.22 22.27 -28.56
C VAL A 30 2.09 21.36 -28.05
N SER A 31 0.83 21.76 -28.20
CA SER A 31 -0.31 20.93 -27.83
C SER A 31 -0.40 19.65 -28.66
N PHE A 32 -0.10 19.70 -29.98
CA PHE A 32 -0.08 18.53 -30.85
C PHE A 32 1.05 17.56 -30.49
N LEU A 33 2.26 18.07 -30.21
CA LEU A 33 3.37 17.25 -29.74
C LEU A 33 3.10 16.64 -28.36
N PHE A 34 2.45 17.38 -27.45
CA PHE A 34 1.99 16.87 -26.16
C PHE A 34 0.96 15.74 -26.34
N LEU A 35 0.00 15.90 -27.26
CA LEU A 35 -0.98 14.87 -27.60
C LEU A 35 -0.33 13.63 -28.24
N LEU A 36 0.65 13.80 -29.13
CA LEU A 36 1.40 12.68 -29.71
C LEU A 36 2.23 11.93 -28.65
N ALA A 37 2.89 12.66 -27.75
CA ALA A 37 3.62 12.08 -26.63
C ALA A 37 2.69 11.33 -25.67
N ALA A 38 1.50 11.87 -25.44
CA ALA A 38 0.46 11.27 -24.62
C ALA A 38 -0.16 9.99 -25.22
N VAL A 39 -0.43 9.97 -26.53
CA VAL A 39 -1.01 8.80 -27.21
C VAL A 39 -0.02 7.62 -27.20
N ARG A 40 1.28 7.89 -27.37
CA ARG A 40 2.32 6.86 -27.36
C ARG A 40 2.72 6.45 -25.95
N ASN A 41 2.66 7.36 -24.98
CA ASN A 41 3.07 7.11 -23.60
C ASN A 41 1.93 7.47 -22.64
N ARG A 42 0.99 6.54 -22.47
CA ARG A 42 -0.18 6.69 -21.57
C ARG A 42 0.21 7.21 -20.20
N PHE A 43 1.39 6.84 -19.69
CA PHE A 43 1.96 7.34 -18.43
C PHE A 43 1.98 8.86 -18.27
N ILE A 44 2.23 9.64 -19.33
CA ILE A 44 2.37 11.11 -19.22
C ILE A 44 1.02 11.78 -18.95
N ILE A 45 -0.09 11.24 -19.44
CA ILE A 45 -1.44 11.72 -19.10
C ILE A 45 -1.96 11.03 -17.84
N GLU A 46 -1.73 9.72 -17.73
CA GLU A 46 -2.27 8.90 -16.65
C GLU A 46 -1.71 9.32 -15.29
N ILE A 47 -0.42 9.67 -15.18
CA ILE A 47 0.17 10.11 -13.91
C ILE A 47 -0.48 11.42 -13.42
N PRO A 48 -0.48 12.54 -14.16
CA PRO A 48 -1.15 13.76 -13.71
C PRO A 48 -2.65 13.57 -13.49
N PHE A 49 -3.32 12.76 -14.32
CA PHE A 49 -4.73 12.46 -14.15
C PHE A 49 -4.99 11.66 -12.87
N HIS A 50 -4.21 10.62 -12.57
CA HIS A 50 -4.29 9.90 -11.30
C HIS A 50 -3.89 10.76 -10.10
N ILE A 51 -2.93 11.66 -10.24
CA ILE A 51 -2.59 12.60 -9.16
C ILE A 51 -3.73 13.59 -8.90
N THR A 52 -4.36 14.12 -9.96
CA THR A 52 -5.41 15.15 -9.83
C THR A 52 -6.80 14.60 -9.56
N LEU A 53 -7.12 13.39 -10.03
CA LEU A 53 -8.46 12.79 -9.95
C LEU A 53 -8.46 11.36 -9.37
N GLY A 54 -7.32 10.69 -9.27
CA GLY A 54 -7.23 9.33 -8.73
C GLY A 54 -7.66 9.22 -7.27
N TRP A 55 -7.56 10.31 -6.50
CA TRP A 55 -8.09 10.37 -5.13
C TRP A 55 -9.61 10.20 -5.07
N LEU A 56 -10.37 10.55 -6.12
CA LEU A 56 -11.82 10.30 -6.18
C LEU A 56 -12.12 8.82 -6.35
N SER A 57 -11.40 8.12 -7.23
CA SER A 57 -11.53 6.66 -7.39
C SER A 57 -11.14 5.96 -6.09
N HIS A 58 -10.02 6.36 -5.50
CA HIS A 58 -9.57 5.80 -4.24
C HIS A 58 -10.56 6.05 -3.09
N ALA A 59 -11.08 7.27 -2.97
CA ALA A 59 -12.12 7.59 -2.00
C ALA A 59 -13.37 6.74 -2.23
N HIS A 60 -13.79 6.54 -3.48
CA HIS A 60 -14.92 5.69 -3.82
C HIS A 60 -14.66 4.22 -3.42
N GLU A 61 -13.48 3.67 -3.71
CA GLU A 61 -13.12 2.29 -3.39
C GLU A 61 -12.96 2.02 -1.88
N VAL A 62 -12.42 3.00 -1.15
CA VAL A 62 -12.17 2.88 0.30
C VAL A 62 -13.41 3.28 1.13
N SER A 63 -14.31 4.08 0.57
CA SER A 63 -15.51 4.54 1.28
C SER A 63 -16.38 3.41 1.87
N PRO A 64 -16.60 2.26 1.22
CA PRO A 64 -17.42 1.18 1.78
C PRO A 64 -16.76 0.55 3.02
N ALA A 65 -15.43 0.46 3.03
CA ALA A 65 -14.67 -0.06 4.17
C ALA A 65 -14.68 0.90 5.36
N LEU A 66 -14.77 2.22 5.09
CA LEU A 66 -14.93 3.24 6.13
C LEU A 66 -16.39 3.41 6.58
N SER A 67 -17.36 3.08 5.72
CA SER A 67 -18.79 3.22 6.00
C SER A 67 -19.37 2.04 6.79
N THR A 68 -18.65 1.53 7.79
CA THR A 68 -19.11 0.43 8.67
C THR A 68 -20.35 0.79 9.49
N GLY A 69 -20.85 2.03 9.38
CA GLY A 69 -22.23 2.39 9.72
C GLY A 69 -22.43 3.89 9.78
N ALA A 70 -23.68 4.36 9.62
CA ALA A 70 -24.05 5.79 9.70
C ALA A 70 -23.56 6.46 10.99
N ARG A 71 -23.38 5.70 12.08
CA ARG A 71 -22.86 6.18 13.37
C ARG A 71 -21.45 6.79 13.26
N SER A 72 -20.59 6.23 12.41
CA SER A 72 -19.21 6.72 12.20
C SER A 72 -19.17 8.13 11.60
N ILE A 73 -20.21 8.53 10.86
CA ILE A 73 -20.33 9.85 10.24
C ILE A 73 -21.15 10.80 11.12
N LEU A 74 -22.25 10.30 11.69
CA LEU A 74 -23.18 11.12 12.48
C LEU A 74 -22.53 11.68 13.74
N LEU A 75 -21.74 10.88 14.46
CA LEU A 75 -21.11 11.35 15.70
C LEU A 75 -20.13 12.51 15.45
N PRO A 76 -19.14 12.41 14.53
CA PRO A 76 -18.28 13.54 14.18
C PRO A 76 -19.05 14.75 13.65
N ALA A 77 -20.09 14.54 12.83
CA ALA A 77 -20.92 15.63 12.33
C ALA A 77 -21.65 16.37 13.47
N CYS A 78 -22.25 15.65 14.42
CA CYS A 78 -22.87 16.23 15.60
C CYS A 78 -21.86 16.98 16.47
N CYS A 79 -20.68 16.40 16.71
CA CYS A 79 -19.59 17.05 17.44
C CYS A 79 -19.12 18.34 16.75
N LEU A 80 -18.99 18.32 15.42
CA LEU A 80 -18.60 19.49 14.63
C LEU A 80 -19.65 20.59 14.68
N CYS A 81 -20.93 20.24 14.56
CA CYS A 81 -22.04 21.18 14.72
C CYS A 81 -22.05 21.82 16.12
N LEU A 82 -21.90 21.01 17.17
CA LEU A 82 -21.83 21.50 18.54
C LEU A 82 -20.62 22.43 18.75
N ALA A 83 -19.44 22.02 18.27
CA ALA A 83 -18.23 22.84 18.33
C ALA A 83 -18.40 24.16 17.59
N GLY A 84 -19.06 24.15 16.42
CA GLY A 84 -19.38 25.37 15.66
C GLY A 84 -20.30 26.32 16.41
N ILE A 85 -21.34 25.80 17.08
CA ILE A 85 -22.26 26.60 17.90
C ILE A 85 -21.51 27.21 19.10
N LEU A 86 -20.70 26.41 19.80
CA LEU A 86 -19.91 26.87 20.94
C LEU A 86 -18.88 27.92 20.52
N LEU A 87 -18.16 27.70 19.43
CA LEU A 87 -17.21 28.66 18.86
C LEU A 87 -17.89 29.98 18.50
N HIS A 88 -19.05 29.91 17.83
CA HIS A 88 -19.82 31.11 17.47
C HIS A 88 -20.21 31.91 18.71
N ARG A 89 -20.77 31.24 19.73
CA ARG A 89 -21.17 31.87 20.98
C ARG A 89 -19.97 32.47 21.72
N PHE A 90 -18.87 31.73 21.80
CA PHE A 90 -17.64 32.20 22.44
C PHE A 90 -17.13 33.47 21.78
N VAL A 91 -16.87 33.45 20.46
CA VAL A 91 -16.33 34.62 19.73
C VAL A 91 -17.27 35.82 19.82
N ARG A 92 -18.57 35.61 19.64
CA ARG A 92 -19.55 36.68 19.77
C ARG A 92 -19.53 37.31 21.17
N ASN A 93 -19.53 36.50 22.22
CA ASN A 93 -19.48 37.00 23.59
C ASN A 93 -18.17 37.73 23.87
N THR A 94 -17.03 37.26 23.36
CA THR A 94 -15.74 37.93 23.51
C THR A 94 -15.71 39.28 22.79
N LEU A 95 -16.31 39.41 21.61
CA LEU A 95 -16.36 40.67 20.86
C LEU A 95 -17.27 41.71 21.51
N VAL A 96 -18.39 41.28 22.10
CA VAL A 96 -19.28 42.13 22.90
C VAL A 96 -18.56 42.62 24.17
N ALA A 97 -17.88 41.72 24.88
CA ALA A 97 -17.13 42.06 26.08
C ALA A 97 -15.96 43.04 25.83
N LYS A 98 -15.44 43.10 24.60
CA LYS A 98 -14.38 44.02 24.18
C LYS A 98 -14.91 45.32 23.56
N GLU A 99 -16.23 45.55 23.59
CA GLU A 99 -16.89 46.73 23.03
C GLU A 99 -16.52 47.00 21.56
N THR A 100 -16.21 45.96 20.80
CA THR A 100 -15.86 46.11 19.38
C THR A 100 -17.11 46.37 18.54
N SER A 101 -17.03 47.26 17.56
CA SER A 101 -18.12 47.52 16.59
C SER A 101 -18.29 46.40 15.55
N ILE A 102 -17.47 45.35 15.62
CA ILE A 102 -17.46 44.25 14.66
C ILE A 102 -18.61 43.28 14.96
N ILE A 103 -19.51 43.11 14.00
CA ILE A 103 -20.62 42.15 14.10
C ILE A 103 -20.16 40.81 13.54
N TRP A 104 -19.91 39.83 14.43
CA TRP A 104 -19.60 38.46 14.04
C TRP A 104 -20.85 37.71 13.59
N ARG A 105 -20.90 37.32 12.31
CA ARG A 105 -22.06 36.67 11.70
C ARG A 105 -21.83 35.16 11.59
N ALA A 106 -22.90 34.39 11.43
CA ALA A 106 -22.81 32.93 11.28
C ALA A 106 -21.93 32.51 10.09
N LYS A 107 -21.96 33.28 8.99
CA LYS A 107 -21.08 33.05 7.82
C LYS A 107 -19.58 33.11 8.17
N ASP A 108 -19.20 33.93 9.15
CA ASP A 108 -17.79 34.09 9.56
C ASP A 108 -17.34 32.88 10.37
N THR A 109 -18.24 32.32 11.20
CA THR A 109 -18.01 31.02 11.86
C THR A 109 -17.89 29.89 10.85
N ILE A 110 -18.79 29.81 9.86
CA ILE A 110 -18.74 28.76 8.83
C ILE A 110 -17.44 28.87 8.03
N ALA A 111 -17.05 30.07 7.60
CA ALA A 111 -15.79 30.30 6.89
C ALA A 111 -14.58 29.87 7.73
N SER A 112 -14.56 30.22 9.02
CA SER A 112 -13.49 29.83 9.95
C SER A 112 -13.43 28.31 10.15
N LEU A 113 -14.58 27.64 10.31
CA LEU A 113 -14.65 26.18 10.43
C LEU A 113 -14.18 25.48 9.16
N LEU A 114 -14.58 25.96 7.98
CA LEU A 114 -14.13 25.40 6.71
C LEU A 114 -12.61 25.56 6.53
N LEU A 115 -12.07 26.72 6.91
CA LEU A 115 -10.63 26.96 6.87
C LEU A 115 -9.88 26.02 7.84
N LEU A 116 -10.40 25.84 9.06
CA LEU A 116 -9.84 24.90 10.02
C LEU A 116 -9.88 23.45 9.52
N LEU A 117 -11.02 23.00 8.99
CA LEU A 117 -11.19 21.65 8.44
C LEU A 117 -10.26 21.41 7.25
N SER A 118 -10.12 22.41 6.37
CA SER A 118 -9.17 22.35 5.25
C SER A 118 -7.72 22.25 5.75
N GLY A 119 -7.35 23.00 6.79
CA GLY A 119 -6.04 22.89 7.43
C GLY A 119 -5.78 21.50 8.03
N CYS A 120 -6.76 20.93 8.75
CA CYS A 120 -6.67 19.58 9.29
C CYS A 120 -6.54 18.53 8.17
N ALA A 121 -7.35 18.64 7.11
CA ALA A 121 -7.28 17.73 5.97
C ALA A 121 -5.91 17.80 5.27
N ALA A 122 -5.37 19.02 5.06
CA ALA A 122 -4.05 19.22 4.52
C ALA A 122 -2.95 18.63 5.40
N ALA A 123 -3.05 18.78 6.73
CA ALA A 123 -2.10 18.21 7.67
C ALA A 123 -2.11 16.67 7.66
N ILE A 124 -3.29 16.05 7.61
CA ILE A 124 -3.45 14.59 7.50
C ILE A 124 -2.85 14.10 6.17
N ALA A 125 -3.15 14.77 5.06
CA ALA A 125 -2.61 14.43 3.75
C ALA A 125 -1.07 14.54 3.74
N LEU A 126 -0.51 15.62 4.30
CA LEU A 126 0.93 15.82 4.38
C LEU A 126 1.60 14.78 5.28
N SER A 127 0.97 14.37 6.39
CA SER A 127 1.45 13.28 7.23
C SER A 127 1.54 11.96 6.44
N GLY A 128 0.53 11.65 5.62
CA GLY A 128 0.56 10.50 4.72
C GLY A 128 1.71 10.58 3.71
N VAL A 129 1.91 11.74 3.07
CA VAL A 129 3.03 11.96 2.14
C VAL A 129 4.38 11.81 2.85
N ALA A 130 4.56 12.41 4.02
CA ALA A 130 5.79 12.32 4.80
C ALA A 130 6.09 10.88 5.22
N HIS A 131 5.06 10.13 5.64
CA HIS A 131 5.19 8.71 5.97
C HIS A 131 5.65 7.89 4.76
N GLN A 132 5.04 8.11 3.58
CA GLN A 132 5.45 7.43 2.34
C GLN A 132 6.87 7.80 1.93
N ILE A 133 7.26 9.07 2.04
CA ILE A 133 8.63 9.53 1.75
C ILE A 133 9.62 8.87 2.72
N ALA A 134 9.32 8.85 4.02
CA ALA A 134 10.18 8.22 5.02
C ALA A 134 10.34 6.71 4.76
N TRP A 135 9.24 6.03 4.42
CA TRP A 135 9.26 4.62 4.05
C TRP A 135 10.11 4.36 2.79
N LEU A 136 9.97 5.21 1.77
CA LEU A 136 10.77 5.12 0.54
C LEU A 136 12.25 5.44 0.78
N ALA A 137 12.58 6.38 1.67
CA ALA A 137 13.96 6.71 2.01
C ALA A 137 14.67 5.58 2.77
N GLY A 138 13.94 4.83 3.59
CA GLY A 138 14.46 3.66 4.32
C GLY A 138 14.45 2.36 3.49
N SER A 139 13.81 2.35 2.33
CA SER A 139 13.69 1.16 1.48
C SER A 139 14.70 1.22 0.33
N PRO A 140 15.41 0.13 0.00
CA PRO A 140 16.27 0.12 -1.18
C PRO A 140 15.44 0.41 -2.45
N VAL A 141 15.82 1.47 -3.17
CA VAL A 141 15.12 1.99 -4.36
C VAL A 141 14.96 0.94 -5.47
N ILE A 142 15.84 -0.06 -5.49
CA ILE A 142 15.79 -1.22 -6.37
C ILE A 142 15.79 -2.47 -5.49
N GLU A 143 14.73 -2.66 -4.73
CA GLU A 143 14.46 -3.96 -4.17
C GLU A 143 13.80 -4.81 -5.25
N ASP A 144 14.37 -5.97 -5.53
CA ASP A 144 13.74 -6.98 -6.37
C ASP A 144 12.46 -7.44 -5.64
N ARG A 145 11.35 -6.69 -5.81
CA ARG A 145 10.05 -6.93 -5.15
C ARG A 145 9.62 -8.38 -5.35
N SER A 146 9.99 -8.90 -6.51
CA SER A 146 9.87 -10.28 -6.93
C SER A 146 10.43 -11.26 -5.87
N ARG A 147 11.62 -10.99 -5.30
CA ARG A 147 12.27 -11.82 -4.28
C ARG A 147 11.52 -11.78 -2.95
N LYS A 148 11.21 -10.59 -2.44
CA LYS A 148 10.45 -10.45 -1.17
C LYS A 148 9.05 -11.05 -1.27
N THR A 149 8.35 -10.82 -2.38
CA THR A 149 7.02 -11.40 -2.60
C THR A 149 7.09 -12.93 -2.63
N ASN A 150 8.06 -13.52 -3.33
CA ASN A 150 8.21 -14.99 -3.33
C ASN A 150 8.48 -15.55 -1.93
N ILE A 151 9.33 -14.90 -1.14
CA ILE A 151 9.61 -15.31 0.24
C ILE A 151 8.34 -15.25 1.09
N VAL A 152 7.61 -14.14 1.03
CA VAL A 152 6.37 -13.95 1.81
C VAL A 152 5.31 -14.97 1.40
N VAL A 153 5.13 -15.22 0.10
CA VAL A 153 4.20 -16.23 -0.42
C VAL A 153 4.61 -17.62 0.05
N ALA A 154 5.89 -17.99 -0.08
CA ALA A 154 6.39 -19.29 0.38
C ALA A 154 6.21 -19.47 1.89
N MET A 155 6.47 -18.43 2.70
CA MET A 155 6.24 -18.45 4.15
C MET A 155 4.78 -18.61 4.52
N ASN A 156 3.88 -17.90 3.85
CA ASN A 156 2.45 -18.00 4.12
C ASN A 156 1.92 -19.38 3.73
N ASN A 157 2.31 -19.91 2.57
CA ASN A 157 1.94 -21.25 2.13
C ASN A 157 2.48 -22.32 3.09
N ALA A 158 3.74 -22.21 3.51
CA ALA A 158 4.32 -23.11 4.50
C ALA A 158 3.56 -23.05 5.83
N ARG A 159 3.20 -21.85 6.29
CA ARG A 159 2.47 -21.67 7.56
C ARG A 159 1.09 -22.33 7.49
N GLN A 160 0.36 -22.10 6.40
CA GLN A 160 -0.94 -22.72 6.22
C GLN A 160 -0.84 -24.25 6.11
N LEU A 161 0.14 -24.77 5.36
CA LEU A 161 0.38 -26.23 5.29
C LEU A 161 0.76 -26.81 6.64
N ALA A 162 1.60 -26.14 7.42
CA ALA A 162 1.98 -26.60 8.76
C ALA A 162 0.74 -26.68 9.67
N TYR A 163 -0.14 -25.68 9.66
CA TYR A 163 -1.40 -25.74 10.41
C TYR A 163 -2.32 -26.86 9.93
N SER A 164 -2.49 -27.03 8.61
CA SER A 164 -3.32 -28.12 8.08
C SER A 164 -2.76 -29.51 8.43
N ILE A 165 -1.44 -29.67 8.50
CA ILE A 165 -0.81 -30.93 8.93
C ILE A 165 -1.05 -31.18 10.42
N ASP A 166 -0.95 -30.13 11.25
CA ASP A 166 -1.18 -30.21 12.69
C ASP A 166 -2.63 -30.62 12.99
N GLU A 167 -3.59 -29.93 12.40
CA GLU A 167 -5.02 -30.24 12.51
C GLU A 167 -5.38 -31.65 12.00
N PHE A 168 -4.79 -32.06 10.87
CA PHE A 168 -4.91 -33.42 10.36
C PHE A 168 -4.37 -34.44 11.37
N GLY A 169 -3.23 -34.13 12.00
CA GLY A 169 -2.65 -34.90 13.08
C GLY A 169 -3.61 -35.07 14.25
N GLU A 170 -4.16 -33.97 14.77
CA GLU A 170 -5.12 -33.98 15.87
C GLU A 170 -6.36 -34.83 15.55
N THR A 171 -6.86 -34.74 14.32
CA THR A 171 -8.08 -35.44 13.90
C THR A 171 -7.86 -36.93 13.62
N LYS A 172 -6.75 -37.30 12.99
CA LYS A 172 -6.48 -38.67 12.52
C LYS A 172 -5.51 -39.45 13.40
N GLY A 173 -4.86 -38.80 14.36
CA GLY A 173 -3.83 -39.40 15.21
C GLY A 173 -2.53 -39.75 14.47
N ARG A 174 -2.34 -39.27 13.24
CA ARG A 174 -1.15 -39.49 12.41
C ARG A 174 -0.94 -38.32 11.45
N LEU A 175 0.28 -38.17 10.96
CA LEU A 175 0.59 -37.26 9.86
C LEU A 175 -0.01 -37.76 8.54
N PRO A 176 -0.25 -36.85 7.56
CA PRO A 176 -0.70 -37.26 6.24
C PRO A 176 0.37 -38.09 5.51
N ASN A 177 -0.02 -39.04 4.67
CA ASN A 177 0.90 -39.81 3.81
C ASN A 177 1.43 -38.98 2.65
N SER A 178 0.71 -37.93 2.26
CA SER A 178 1.10 -36.98 1.23
C SER A 178 0.39 -35.64 1.46
N LEU A 179 0.96 -34.54 0.97
CA LEU A 179 0.28 -33.24 1.04
C LEU A 179 -1.04 -33.22 0.26
N ARG A 180 -1.22 -34.12 -0.72
CA ARG A 180 -2.47 -34.28 -1.46
C ARG A 180 -3.62 -34.86 -0.62
N GLU A 181 -3.29 -35.57 0.46
CA GLU A 181 -4.30 -36.06 1.41
C GLU A 181 -5.00 -34.89 2.11
N LEU A 182 -4.28 -33.79 2.36
CA LEU A 182 -4.83 -32.56 2.94
C LEU A 182 -5.83 -31.87 2.00
N GLU A 183 -5.62 -31.95 0.68
CA GLU A 183 -6.55 -31.35 -0.32
C GLU A 183 -7.91 -32.06 -0.33
N ASN A 184 -7.90 -33.39 -0.18
CA ASN A 184 -9.12 -34.19 -0.24
C ASN A 184 -9.94 -34.11 1.05
N GLU A 185 -9.28 -33.89 2.19
CA GLU A 185 -9.93 -33.86 3.50
C GLU A 185 -10.22 -32.45 4.01
N SER A 186 -9.67 -31.41 3.39
CA SER A 186 -10.09 -30.04 3.71
C SER A 186 -11.57 -29.86 3.39
N GLU A 187 -12.40 -29.99 4.42
CA GLU A 187 -13.71 -29.35 4.44
C GLU A 187 -13.52 -27.86 4.10
N ALA A 188 -14.60 -27.23 3.61
CA ALA A 188 -14.61 -25.98 2.84
C ALA A 188 -13.80 -24.77 3.39
N GLU A 189 -13.28 -24.85 4.60
CA GLU A 189 -12.51 -23.81 5.31
C GLU A 189 -11.07 -23.62 4.80
N PHE A 190 -10.43 -24.65 4.21
CA PHE A 190 -9.03 -24.57 3.74
C PHE A 190 -8.85 -24.58 2.22
N ARG A 191 -9.82 -24.07 1.44
CA ARG A 191 -9.76 -23.96 -0.04
C ARG A 191 -8.63 -23.07 -0.63
N GLY A 192 -7.57 -22.79 0.11
CA GLY A 192 -6.42 -22.00 -0.32
C GLY A 192 -5.05 -22.65 -0.10
N THR A 193 -4.96 -23.81 0.56
CA THR A 193 -3.67 -24.46 0.85
C THR A 193 -3.19 -25.26 -0.35
N SER A 194 -2.54 -24.57 -1.30
CA SER A 194 -1.87 -25.28 -2.39
C SER A 194 -0.57 -25.92 -1.86
N PRO A 195 -0.38 -27.24 -2.01
CA PRO A 195 0.90 -27.90 -1.71
C PRO A 195 1.99 -27.55 -2.72
N ILE A 196 1.66 -26.68 -3.68
CA ILE A 196 2.51 -26.22 -4.76
C ILE A 196 2.97 -24.79 -4.45
N ALA A 197 4.28 -24.55 -4.48
CA ALA A 197 4.82 -23.21 -4.39
C ALA A 197 4.71 -22.53 -5.77
N TRP A 198 3.93 -21.45 -5.85
CA TRP A 198 3.86 -20.60 -7.02
C TRP A 198 4.83 -19.44 -6.88
N PHE A 199 5.93 -19.47 -7.62
CA PHE A 199 6.87 -18.35 -7.70
C PHE A 199 6.47 -17.42 -8.84
N ARG A 200 6.18 -16.15 -8.52
CA ARG A 200 5.52 -15.22 -9.44
C ARG A 200 6.41 -14.74 -10.60
N ASN A 201 7.72 -15.00 -10.53
CA ASN A 201 8.71 -14.27 -11.35
C ASN A 201 9.18 -15.04 -12.59
N ARG A 202 8.63 -16.22 -12.85
CA ARG A 202 8.77 -16.91 -14.12
C ARG A 202 7.41 -17.45 -14.51
N TRP A 203 6.84 -16.90 -15.57
CA TRP A 203 5.70 -17.52 -16.25
C TRP A 203 6.04 -18.94 -16.74
N ASP A 204 7.34 -19.25 -16.87
CA ASP A 204 7.87 -20.55 -17.30
C ASP A 204 8.42 -21.43 -16.15
N SER A 205 8.34 -21.00 -14.88
CA SER A 205 8.81 -21.88 -13.80
C SER A 205 7.79 -22.98 -13.56
N VAL A 206 8.24 -24.22 -13.72
CA VAL A 206 7.47 -25.40 -13.30
C VAL A 206 7.16 -25.24 -11.81
N PRO A 207 5.88 -25.31 -11.40
CA PRO A 207 5.52 -25.24 -10.00
C PRO A 207 6.18 -26.40 -9.25
N GLU A 208 6.90 -26.11 -8.17
CA GLU A 208 7.57 -27.13 -7.36
C GLU A 208 6.77 -27.39 -6.08
N PRO A 209 6.51 -28.66 -5.72
CA PRO A 209 5.74 -28.98 -4.53
C PRO A 209 6.58 -28.81 -3.27
N PHE A 210 5.91 -28.52 -2.15
CA PHE A 210 6.51 -28.69 -0.82
C PHE A 210 6.80 -30.16 -0.56
N VAL A 211 7.88 -30.43 0.16
CA VAL A 211 8.28 -31.79 0.56
C VAL A 211 7.84 -32.04 2.00
N LEU A 212 7.02 -33.07 2.20
CA LEU A 212 6.66 -33.58 3.52
C LEU A 212 7.74 -34.55 4.02
N LEU A 213 8.27 -34.30 5.22
CA LEU A 213 9.42 -35.04 5.74
C LEU A 213 9.04 -36.35 6.46
N HIS A 214 7.84 -36.42 7.03
CA HIS A 214 7.39 -37.55 7.86
C HIS A 214 6.03 -38.10 7.39
N PRO A 215 5.92 -38.59 6.15
CA PRO A 215 4.64 -39.07 5.61
C PRO A 215 4.11 -40.26 6.41
N GLY A 216 2.85 -40.18 6.86
CA GLY A 216 2.16 -41.24 7.60
C GLY A 216 2.73 -41.52 9.01
N GLY A 217 3.69 -40.72 9.47
CA GLY A 217 4.34 -40.88 10.77
C GLY A 217 3.41 -40.56 11.94
N ALA A 218 3.84 -40.91 13.15
CA ALA A 218 3.21 -40.43 14.37
C ALA A 218 3.44 -38.92 14.53
N ILE A 219 2.51 -38.23 15.20
CA ILE A 219 2.66 -36.80 15.52
C ILE A 219 3.92 -36.63 16.38
N PRO A 220 4.89 -35.79 15.96
CA PRO A 220 6.14 -35.63 16.69
C PRO A 220 5.87 -34.98 18.04
N LYS A 221 6.46 -35.55 19.10
CA LYS A 221 6.36 -35.01 20.47
C LYS A 221 7.27 -33.80 20.72
N LYS A 222 8.19 -33.54 19.80
CA LYS A 222 9.15 -32.42 19.84
C LYS A 222 8.92 -31.52 18.62
N ILE A 223 9.40 -30.29 18.72
CA ILE A 223 9.40 -29.34 17.60
C ILE A 223 10.37 -29.86 16.53
N GLU A 224 9.82 -30.41 15.45
CA GLU A 224 10.57 -31.03 14.37
C GLU A 224 10.13 -30.43 13.03
N PRO A 225 11.03 -30.34 12.03
CA PRO A 225 10.66 -29.86 10.71
C PRO A 225 9.68 -30.85 10.07
N LEU A 226 8.53 -30.34 9.60
CA LEU A 226 7.51 -31.15 8.94
C LEU A 226 7.54 -30.99 7.43
N ILE A 227 7.73 -29.76 6.96
CA ILE A 227 7.70 -29.42 5.54
C ILE A 227 8.85 -28.53 5.14
N VAL A 228 9.28 -28.68 3.89
CA VAL A 228 10.34 -27.87 3.29
C VAL A 228 9.85 -27.36 1.94
N SER A 229 10.01 -26.06 1.71
CA SER A 229 9.73 -25.47 0.40
C SER A 229 10.80 -25.83 -0.62
N PRO A 230 10.47 -25.78 -1.92
CA PRO A 230 11.50 -25.66 -2.95
C PRO A 230 12.40 -24.44 -2.73
N VAL A 231 13.54 -24.43 -3.39
CA VAL A 231 14.52 -23.34 -3.32
C VAL A 231 13.92 -22.10 -3.94
N ILE A 232 13.90 -21.00 -3.19
CA ILE A 232 13.37 -19.73 -3.67
C ILE A 232 14.32 -19.21 -4.77
N PRO A 233 13.81 -18.98 -6.00
CA PRO A 233 14.65 -18.53 -7.11
C PRO A 233 15.40 -17.24 -6.78
N ASN A 234 16.67 -17.14 -7.22
CA ASN A 234 17.57 -16.00 -7.02
C ASN A 234 17.97 -15.72 -5.56
N ASP A 235 17.49 -16.52 -4.60
CA ASP A 235 17.69 -16.29 -3.18
C ASP A 235 18.53 -17.39 -2.52
N GLY A 236 18.47 -18.63 -3.04
CA GLY A 236 19.19 -19.77 -2.49
C GLY A 236 18.72 -20.18 -1.09
N ARG A 237 17.58 -19.63 -0.63
CA ARG A 237 16.96 -19.96 0.65
C ARG A 237 15.75 -20.85 0.45
N ILE A 238 15.39 -21.54 1.52
CA ILE A 238 14.21 -22.39 1.62
C ILE A 238 13.40 -21.97 2.84
N VAL A 239 12.14 -22.35 2.84
CA VAL A 239 11.22 -22.17 3.96
C VAL A 239 11.01 -23.51 4.63
N VAL A 240 11.20 -23.58 5.95
CA VAL A 240 10.98 -24.78 6.75
C VAL A 240 9.81 -24.53 7.69
N GLY A 241 8.78 -25.37 7.60
CA GLY A 241 7.64 -25.39 8.52
C GLY A 241 7.83 -26.47 9.58
N TYR A 242 7.53 -26.15 10.84
CA TYR A 242 7.71 -27.03 11.99
C TYR A 242 6.37 -27.52 12.54
N SER A 243 6.42 -28.55 13.39
CA SER A 243 5.25 -29.14 14.05
C SER A 243 4.50 -28.23 15.02
N ASP A 244 5.05 -27.06 15.38
CA ASP A 244 4.37 -26.07 16.21
C ASP A 244 3.76 -24.91 15.39
N GLY A 245 3.63 -25.09 14.08
CA GLY A 245 3.11 -24.07 13.14
C GLY A 245 4.08 -22.93 12.86
N ASN A 246 5.27 -22.90 13.48
CA ASN A 246 6.28 -21.91 13.16
C ASN A 246 6.94 -22.19 11.82
N VAL A 247 7.40 -21.11 11.19
CA VAL A 247 8.03 -21.15 9.87
C VAL A 247 9.29 -20.30 9.90
N THR A 248 10.40 -20.84 9.40
CA THR A 248 11.68 -20.13 9.29
C THR A 248 12.19 -20.13 7.85
N ILE A 249 12.94 -19.09 7.50
CA ILE A 249 13.69 -19.03 6.25
C ILE A 249 15.14 -19.35 6.57
N VAL A 250 15.71 -20.32 5.86
CA VAL A 250 17.09 -20.76 6.07
C VAL A 250 17.81 -20.88 4.73
N PRO A 251 19.13 -20.63 4.66
CA PRO A 251 19.92 -20.96 3.50
C PRO A 251 19.82 -22.45 3.16
N GLN A 252 19.78 -22.80 1.88
CA GLN A 252 19.63 -24.19 1.43
C GLN A 252 20.73 -25.11 2.00
N GLU A 253 21.95 -24.60 2.13
CA GLU A 253 23.10 -25.31 2.69
C GLU A 253 22.89 -25.73 4.17
N GLN A 254 22.03 -25.04 4.92
CA GLN A 254 21.71 -25.36 6.31
C GLN A 254 20.66 -26.47 6.46
N LEU A 255 19.95 -26.83 5.38
CA LEU A 255 18.89 -27.84 5.42
C LEU A 255 19.38 -29.17 6.00
N GLY A 256 20.58 -29.61 5.60
CA GLY A 256 21.16 -30.87 6.09
C GLY A 256 21.43 -30.86 7.60
N ALA A 257 21.78 -29.71 8.17
CA ALA A 257 21.98 -29.56 9.61
C ALA A 257 20.65 -29.56 10.38
N ILE A 258 19.64 -28.88 9.84
CA ILE A 258 18.28 -28.81 10.41
C ILE A 258 17.63 -30.20 10.42
N LEU A 259 17.71 -30.94 9.32
CA LEU A 259 17.15 -32.30 9.21
C LEU A 259 17.83 -33.30 10.16
N ARG A 260 19.09 -33.07 10.52
CA ARG A 260 19.81 -33.88 11.52
C ARG A 260 19.56 -33.45 12.96
N GLY A 261 18.77 -32.39 13.17
CA GLY A 261 18.54 -31.79 14.49
C GLY A 261 19.77 -31.10 15.09
N LEU A 262 20.77 -30.75 14.27
CA LEU A 262 22.04 -30.16 14.74
C LEU A 262 21.95 -28.63 14.91
N GLU A 263 21.08 -27.97 14.16
CA GLU A 263 20.79 -26.55 14.36
C GLU A 263 19.53 -26.37 15.20
N THR A 264 19.73 -25.99 16.46
CA THR A 264 18.66 -25.50 17.32
C THR A 264 18.32 -24.08 16.85
N ARG A 265 17.03 -23.81 16.59
CA ARG A 265 16.44 -22.50 16.24
C ARG A 265 17.42 -21.34 16.43
N GLN A 266 17.80 -20.67 15.34
CA GLN A 266 18.41 -19.35 15.49
C GLN A 266 17.48 -18.51 16.38
N PRO A 267 17.96 -17.98 17.51
CA PRO A 267 17.16 -17.15 18.39
C PRO A 267 16.62 -15.97 17.58
N ARG A 268 15.36 -15.59 17.84
CA ARG A 268 14.64 -14.47 17.21
C ARG A 268 15.61 -13.36 16.84
N GLN A 269 15.61 -12.95 15.57
CA GLN A 269 16.30 -11.72 15.17
C GLN A 269 15.88 -10.60 16.14
N PRO A 270 16.83 -9.81 16.66
CA PRO A 270 16.51 -8.71 17.57
C PRO A 270 15.50 -7.80 16.87
N GLU A 271 14.38 -7.51 17.55
CA GLU A 271 13.40 -6.54 17.09
C GLU A 271 14.14 -5.26 16.70
N ALA A 272 14.09 -4.95 15.40
CA ALA A 272 14.62 -3.69 14.89
C ALA A 272 13.84 -2.57 15.60
N ARG A 273 14.54 -1.84 16.49
CA ARG A 273 14.01 -0.67 17.19
C ARG A 273 13.89 0.52 16.24
#